data_AF-A0A6G3PDM0-F1
#
_entry.id   AF-A0A6G3PDM0-F1
#
_cell.length_a   1.000
_cell.length_b   1.000
_cell.length_c   1.000
_cell.angle_alpha   90.00
_cell.angle_beta   90.00
_cell.angle_gamma   90.00
#
_symmetry.space_group_name_H-M   'P 1'
#
loop_
_entity.id
_entity.type
_entity.pdbx_description
1 polymer ?
#
loop_
_entity_poly.entity_id
_entity_poly.type
_entity_poly.pdbx_seq_one_letter_code
_entity_poly.pdbx_strand_id
1 'polypeptide(L)'
;GRIAVALEAEGTAVKRPELGSLTAAVPTDAGARAAAESARDQVDDEAVRLRSAVKAHDGFFTTYGISPYSRYIARWCARRGLTPNQVTTASLITALIAAGAAATGTRGGYVAAGILLLVSFVLDCTDGQLARYSLQYSTMGAWLDATFDRAKEYAYYAGLAIGAVRGGDDVWTLALGAMVLQACRHVVDFSFNEANHDAVANTSPTAALSDKLDSVGWTVWARRMIVLPIGERWAMIAVLTALTTPRVVFYALLVGCSLAACYTTAGRLLRSLTRKARRTDRAARALADLADSGPLAQGVAAVAPGLRGGFTAPVVALLGTLVMIGAALFLPYGSWLTVAAAAVYALLSGLAVARPLKGALDWLVPPFFRAGEYVTILVLAARSDVPHAVPAAFGLVSAVAYHHYDTVYRIRGGTGAPPQWLVRTIGGHEGRTALVAVLAAVLTHTSGFTTALTALAAAVALVVLVESIRFWVSSSAPAVHDEGELA
;
A
#
# COMPACT_ATOMS: atom_id res chain seq x y z
N GLY A 1 5.99 -33.64 -23.17
CA GLY A 1 7.21 -34.45 -23.42
C GLY A 1 7.33 -35.52 -22.35
N ARG A 2 7.73 -36.74 -22.72
CA ARG A 2 7.85 -37.87 -21.77
C ARG A 2 8.74 -37.55 -20.55
N ILE A 3 9.74 -36.70 -20.73
CA ILE A 3 10.65 -36.22 -19.66
C ILE A 3 9.91 -35.39 -18.60
N ALA A 4 9.05 -34.45 -19.01
CA ALA A 4 8.29 -33.63 -18.06
C ALA A 4 7.34 -34.48 -17.20
N VAL A 5 6.71 -35.49 -17.81
CA VAL A 5 5.84 -36.44 -17.10
C VAL A 5 6.64 -37.32 -16.13
N ALA A 6 7.85 -37.75 -16.53
CA ALA A 6 8.74 -38.50 -15.65
C ALA A 6 9.25 -37.66 -14.46
N LEU A 7 9.65 -36.41 -14.70
CA LEU A 7 10.08 -35.47 -13.66
C LEU A 7 8.94 -35.17 -12.67
N GLU A 8 7.72 -34.93 -13.17
CA GLU A 8 6.53 -34.75 -12.33
C GLU A 8 6.25 -36.01 -11.49
N ALA A 9 6.43 -37.21 -12.06
CA ALA A 9 6.25 -38.48 -11.35
C ALA A 9 7.33 -38.74 -10.27
N GLU A 10 8.53 -38.20 -10.45
CA GLU A 10 9.62 -38.21 -9.46
C GLU A 10 9.47 -37.09 -8.39
N GLY A 11 8.37 -36.33 -8.42
CA GLY A 11 8.10 -35.25 -7.47
C GLY A 11 8.83 -33.95 -7.78
N THR A 12 9.45 -33.83 -8.95
CA THR A 12 10.07 -32.57 -9.41
C THR A 12 9.00 -31.68 -10.05
N ALA A 13 8.81 -30.49 -9.49
CA ALA A 13 7.89 -29.51 -10.05
C ALA A 13 8.40 -29.00 -11.42
N VAL A 14 7.64 -29.26 -12.49
CA VAL A 14 7.95 -28.79 -13.85
C VAL A 14 7.19 -27.49 -14.12
N LYS A 15 7.92 -26.40 -14.37
CA LYS A 15 7.32 -25.13 -14.81
C LYS A 15 7.10 -25.18 -16.33
N ARG A 16 5.90 -24.84 -16.77
CA ARG A 16 5.52 -24.76 -18.19
C ARG A 16 5.28 -23.29 -18.56
N PRO A 17 6.33 -22.52 -18.90
CA PRO A 17 6.16 -21.11 -19.21
C PRO A 17 5.37 -20.93 -20.50
N GLU A 18 4.46 -19.96 -20.52
CA GLU A 18 3.85 -19.50 -21.76
C GLU A 18 4.89 -18.71 -22.57
N LEU A 19 5.16 -19.16 -23.80
CA LEU A 19 6.20 -18.54 -24.63
C LEU A 19 5.72 -17.24 -25.31
N GLY A 20 4.41 -17.06 -25.46
CA GLY A 20 3.83 -15.88 -26.11
C GLY A 20 4.38 -15.69 -27.53
N SER A 21 5.06 -14.57 -27.78
CA SER A 21 5.71 -14.28 -29.06
C SER A 21 7.10 -14.91 -29.23
N LEU A 22 7.61 -15.60 -28.22
CA LEU A 22 8.84 -16.37 -28.30
C LEU A 22 8.57 -17.76 -28.89
N THR A 23 9.56 -18.34 -29.53
CA THR A 23 9.50 -19.72 -30.05
C THR A 23 10.50 -20.61 -29.32
N ALA A 24 10.09 -21.83 -29.00
CA ALA A 24 10.97 -22.86 -28.47
C ALA A 24 10.58 -24.22 -29.06
N ALA A 25 11.54 -24.89 -29.69
CA ALA A 25 11.34 -26.21 -30.28
C ALA A 25 12.56 -27.10 -29.99
N VAL A 26 12.31 -28.40 -29.81
CA VAL A 26 13.36 -29.42 -29.72
C VAL A 26 13.31 -30.23 -31.02
N PRO A 27 14.08 -29.85 -32.06
CA PRO A 27 14.00 -30.50 -33.36
C PRO A 27 14.54 -31.92 -33.31
N THR A 28 13.85 -32.86 -33.97
CA THR A 28 14.21 -34.29 -34.04
C THR A 28 14.96 -34.67 -35.33
N ASP A 29 14.97 -33.79 -36.32
CA ASP A 29 15.58 -33.99 -37.63
C ASP A 29 16.07 -32.66 -38.23
N ALA A 30 16.78 -32.74 -39.35
CA ALA A 30 17.39 -31.58 -40.01
C ALA A 30 16.37 -30.58 -40.56
N GLY A 31 15.21 -31.06 -41.06
CA GLY A 31 14.14 -30.20 -41.56
C GLY A 31 13.47 -29.43 -40.44
N ALA A 32 13.14 -30.12 -39.33
CA ALA A 32 12.62 -29.50 -38.12
C ALA A 32 13.61 -28.49 -37.52
N ARG A 33 14.92 -28.76 -37.60
CA ARG A 33 15.96 -27.83 -37.15
C ARG A 33 15.98 -26.55 -37.99
N ALA A 34 15.98 -26.66 -39.31
CA ALA A 34 15.96 -25.50 -40.20
C ALA A 34 14.70 -24.64 -40.01
N ALA A 35 13.54 -25.29 -39.81
CA ALA A 35 12.30 -24.58 -39.49
C ALA A 35 12.36 -23.85 -38.14
N ALA A 36 12.95 -24.48 -37.11
CA ALA A 36 13.13 -23.86 -35.79
C ALA A 36 14.11 -22.67 -35.83
N GLU A 37 15.20 -22.79 -36.58
CA GLU A 37 16.17 -21.69 -36.79
C GLU A 37 15.50 -20.53 -37.54
N SER A 38 14.77 -20.79 -38.64
CA SER A 38 14.01 -19.76 -39.35
C SER A 38 12.95 -19.10 -38.47
N ALA A 39 12.26 -19.85 -37.62
CA ALA A 39 11.24 -19.30 -36.73
C ALA A 39 11.88 -18.40 -35.65
N ARG A 40 13.05 -18.79 -35.12
CA ARG A 40 13.82 -17.98 -34.16
C ARG A 40 14.30 -16.68 -34.80
N ASP A 41 14.84 -16.74 -36.01
CA ASP A 41 15.42 -15.58 -36.69
C ASP A 41 14.35 -14.55 -37.12
N GLN A 42 13.08 -14.96 -37.19
CA GLN A 42 11.94 -14.06 -37.40
C GLN A 42 11.48 -13.33 -36.13
N VAL A 43 11.97 -13.72 -34.94
CA VAL A 43 11.61 -13.06 -33.68
C VAL A 43 12.39 -11.74 -33.56
N ASP A 44 11.68 -10.63 -33.51
CA ASP A 44 12.25 -9.32 -33.16
C ASP A 44 12.41 -9.22 -31.64
N ASP A 45 13.60 -9.59 -31.15
CA ASP A 45 13.97 -9.55 -29.74
C ASP A 45 13.72 -8.19 -29.08
N GLU A 46 14.00 -7.08 -29.80
CA GLU A 46 13.81 -5.72 -29.28
C GLU A 46 12.32 -5.42 -29.10
N ALA A 47 11.50 -5.77 -30.08
CA ALA A 47 10.05 -5.59 -29.98
C ALA A 47 9.45 -6.46 -28.87
N VAL A 48 9.97 -7.69 -28.66
CA VAL A 48 9.56 -8.54 -27.54
C VAL A 48 9.93 -7.90 -26.20
N ARG A 49 11.16 -7.40 -26.03
CA ARG A 49 11.60 -6.71 -24.81
C ARG A 49 10.77 -5.47 -24.51
N LEU A 50 10.47 -4.65 -25.52
CA LEU A 50 9.63 -3.46 -25.36
C LEU A 50 8.19 -3.78 -24.97
N ARG A 51 7.61 -4.87 -25.50
CA ARG A 51 6.26 -5.30 -25.14
C ARG A 51 6.22 -5.88 -23.73
N SER A 52 7.17 -6.76 -23.40
CA SER A 52 7.25 -7.40 -22.08
C SER A 52 7.67 -6.46 -20.94
N ALA A 53 8.27 -5.31 -21.26
CA ALA A 53 8.59 -4.28 -20.28
C ALA A 53 7.34 -3.61 -19.66
N VAL A 54 6.17 -3.65 -20.33
CA VAL A 54 4.93 -3.05 -19.85
C VAL A 54 4.13 -4.08 -19.03
N LYS A 55 3.56 -3.70 -17.87
CA LYS A 55 2.71 -4.61 -17.07
C LYS A 55 1.44 -4.97 -17.84
N ALA A 56 1.04 -6.22 -17.79
CA ALA A 56 -0.21 -6.69 -18.40
C ALA A 56 -1.47 -6.16 -17.68
N HIS A 57 -1.37 -5.88 -16.37
CA HIS A 57 -2.50 -5.52 -15.51
C HIS A 57 -2.42 -4.08 -14.98
N ASP A 58 -2.02 -3.14 -15.83
CA ASP A 58 -2.05 -1.71 -15.49
C ASP A 58 -3.47 -1.13 -15.49
N GLY A 59 -3.61 0.00 -14.78
CA GLY A 59 -4.81 0.85 -14.85
C GLY A 59 -5.02 1.38 -16.27
N PHE A 60 -6.24 1.84 -16.55
CA PHE A 60 -6.60 2.50 -17.80
C PHE A 60 -5.66 3.66 -18.14
N PHE A 61 -5.43 4.57 -17.19
CA PHE A 61 -4.61 5.76 -17.46
C PHE A 61 -3.15 5.39 -17.71
N THR A 62 -2.58 4.47 -16.94
CA THR A 62 -1.22 3.98 -17.19
C THR A 62 -1.13 3.31 -18.55
N THR A 63 -2.07 2.42 -18.89
CA THR A 63 -2.07 1.65 -20.13
C THR A 63 -2.17 2.53 -21.38
N TYR A 64 -3.07 3.51 -21.40
CA TYR A 64 -3.35 4.31 -22.58
C TYR A 64 -2.71 5.71 -22.56
N GLY A 65 -2.49 6.28 -21.38
CA GLY A 65 -1.96 7.63 -21.19
C GLY A 65 -0.45 7.69 -20.92
N ILE A 66 0.22 6.56 -20.61
CA ILE A 66 1.64 6.54 -20.23
C ILE A 66 2.44 5.47 -20.98
N SER A 67 2.05 4.20 -20.88
CA SER A 67 2.73 3.03 -21.45
C SER A 67 3.03 3.10 -22.96
N PRO A 68 2.24 3.77 -23.82
CA PRO A 68 2.52 3.80 -25.25
C PRO A 68 3.86 4.47 -25.60
N TYR A 69 4.28 5.47 -24.82
CA TYR A 69 5.53 6.22 -25.05
C TYR A 69 6.61 5.99 -23.98
N SER A 70 6.23 5.77 -22.71
CA SER A 70 7.20 5.55 -21.61
C SER A 70 8.16 4.38 -21.87
N ARG A 71 7.69 3.30 -22.51
CA ARG A 71 8.56 2.16 -22.89
C ARG A 71 9.73 2.56 -23.81
N TYR A 72 9.53 3.59 -24.64
CA TYR A 72 10.60 4.11 -25.50
C TYR A 72 11.55 5.03 -24.72
N ILE A 73 11.06 5.71 -23.69
CA ILE A 73 11.88 6.44 -22.73
C ILE A 73 12.74 5.43 -21.95
N ALA A 74 12.18 4.32 -21.49
CA ALA A 74 12.91 3.25 -20.81
C ALA A 74 14.05 2.72 -21.69
N ARG A 75 13.77 2.46 -22.96
CA ARG A 75 14.81 2.10 -23.93
C ARG A 75 15.86 3.20 -24.11
N TRP A 76 15.45 4.47 -24.20
CA TRP A 76 16.39 5.58 -24.31
C TRP A 76 17.32 5.65 -23.09
N CYS A 77 16.77 5.47 -21.88
CA CYS A 77 17.54 5.38 -20.63
C CYS A 77 18.54 4.22 -20.67
N ALA A 78 18.09 3.02 -21.09
CA ALA A 78 18.94 1.84 -21.23
C ALA A 78 20.13 2.09 -22.17
N ARG A 79 19.88 2.71 -23.33
CA ARG A 79 20.92 3.06 -24.32
C ARG A 79 21.92 4.10 -23.81
N ARG A 80 21.52 4.90 -22.81
CA ARG A 80 22.38 5.90 -22.14
C ARG A 80 23.08 5.34 -20.90
N GLY A 81 22.90 4.06 -20.57
CA GLY A 81 23.48 3.44 -19.39
C GLY A 81 22.89 3.94 -18.07
N LEU A 82 21.70 4.54 -18.10
CA LEU A 82 20.99 4.93 -16.88
C LEU A 82 20.44 3.69 -16.19
N THR A 83 20.54 3.64 -14.87
CA THR A 83 20.01 2.55 -14.04
C THR A 83 18.56 2.82 -13.62
N PRO A 84 17.74 1.79 -13.34
CA PRO A 84 16.39 1.97 -12.79
C PRO A 84 16.36 2.88 -11.56
N ASN A 85 17.25 2.64 -10.59
CA ASN A 85 17.30 3.43 -9.34
C ASN A 85 17.58 4.92 -9.59
N GLN A 86 18.37 5.28 -10.60
CA GLN A 86 18.58 6.68 -10.98
C GLN A 86 17.29 7.32 -11.51
N VAL A 87 16.52 6.59 -12.32
CA VAL A 87 15.23 7.05 -12.86
C VAL A 87 14.18 7.17 -11.74
N THR A 88 14.12 6.20 -10.83
CA THR A 88 13.25 6.24 -9.63
C THR A 88 13.58 7.44 -8.75
N THR A 89 14.87 7.73 -8.55
CA THR A 89 15.32 8.90 -7.78
C THR A 89 14.93 10.20 -8.49
N ALA A 90 15.10 10.29 -9.82
CA ALA A 90 14.68 11.45 -10.60
C ALA A 90 13.15 11.67 -10.52
N SER A 91 12.36 10.58 -10.53
CA SER A 91 10.92 10.64 -10.32
C SER A 91 10.57 11.22 -8.94
N LEU A 92 11.24 10.76 -7.87
CA LEU A 92 11.04 11.30 -6.51
C LEU A 92 11.38 12.80 -6.45
N ILE A 93 12.56 13.20 -6.95
CA ILE A 93 12.97 14.62 -6.94
C ILE A 93 11.93 15.47 -7.68
N THR A 94 11.45 15.01 -8.83
CA THR A 94 10.43 15.71 -9.62
C THR A 94 9.12 15.87 -8.82
N ALA A 95 8.66 14.84 -8.11
CA ALA A 95 7.48 14.92 -7.25
C ALA A 95 7.68 15.87 -6.06
N LEU A 96 8.87 15.92 -5.46
CA LEU A 96 9.17 16.87 -4.38
C LEU A 96 9.18 18.31 -4.88
N ILE A 97 9.68 18.55 -6.10
CA ILE A 97 9.58 19.86 -6.76
C ILE A 97 8.10 20.17 -7.05
N ALA A 98 7.30 19.20 -7.50
CA ALA A 98 5.87 19.37 -7.70
C ALA A 98 5.14 19.76 -6.41
N ALA A 99 5.44 19.08 -5.30
CA ALA A 99 4.92 19.41 -3.98
C ALA A 99 5.35 20.82 -3.53
N GLY A 100 6.60 21.20 -3.79
CA GLY A 100 7.10 22.56 -3.53
C GLY A 100 6.38 23.62 -4.37
N ALA A 101 6.10 23.32 -5.64
CA ALA A 101 5.31 24.20 -6.52
C ALA A 101 3.87 24.37 -6.00
N ALA A 102 3.24 23.29 -5.55
CA ALA A 102 1.92 23.34 -4.90
C ALA A 102 1.96 24.17 -3.62
N ALA A 103 3.00 24.02 -2.81
CA ALA A 103 3.20 24.74 -1.56
C ALA A 103 3.33 26.27 -1.73
N THR A 104 3.57 26.77 -2.95
CA THR A 104 3.56 28.22 -3.21
C THR A 104 2.20 28.86 -2.97
N GLY A 105 1.11 28.10 -3.12
CA GLY A 105 -0.26 28.59 -2.98
C GLY A 105 -0.78 29.43 -4.16
N THR A 106 0.02 29.58 -5.22
CA THR A 106 -0.34 30.40 -6.39
C THR A 106 -0.94 29.54 -7.50
N ARG A 107 -1.76 30.15 -8.38
CA ARG A 107 -2.34 29.42 -9.52
C ARG A 107 -1.27 28.86 -10.47
N GLY A 108 -0.23 29.66 -10.76
CA GLY A 108 0.91 29.20 -11.55
C GLY A 108 1.64 28.03 -10.88
N GLY A 109 1.83 28.08 -9.55
CA GLY A 109 2.39 26.99 -8.77
C GLY A 109 1.58 25.70 -8.82
N TYR A 110 0.25 25.78 -8.73
CA TYR A 110 -0.62 24.61 -8.86
C TYR A 110 -0.62 24.00 -10.27
N VAL A 111 -0.59 24.83 -11.31
CA VAL A 111 -0.45 24.33 -12.70
C VAL A 111 0.89 23.63 -12.88
N ALA A 112 1.99 24.24 -12.42
CA ALA A 112 3.31 23.62 -12.45
C ALA A 112 3.35 22.31 -11.65
N ALA A 113 2.73 22.28 -10.47
CA ALA A 113 2.63 21.08 -9.64
C ALA A 113 1.92 19.94 -10.37
N GLY A 114 0.77 20.20 -11.01
CA GLY A 114 0.03 19.19 -11.76
C GLY A 114 0.84 18.62 -12.93
N ILE A 115 1.53 19.49 -13.69
CA ILE A 115 2.39 19.05 -14.80
C ILE A 115 3.56 18.20 -14.28
N LEU A 116 4.28 18.70 -13.27
CA LEU A 116 5.42 18.00 -12.68
C LEU A 116 5.02 16.68 -12.04
N LEU A 117 3.83 16.59 -11.46
CA LEU A 117 3.29 15.35 -10.92
C LEU A 117 3.10 14.29 -12.02
N LEU A 118 2.56 14.67 -13.19
CA LEU A 118 2.45 13.77 -14.33
C LEU A 118 3.82 13.37 -14.88
N VAL A 119 4.77 14.29 -14.96
CA VAL A 119 6.16 13.99 -15.39
C VAL A 119 6.81 13.00 -14.41
N SER A 120 6.66 13.22 -13.11
CA SER A 120 7.14 12.29 -12.09
C SER A 120 6.53 10.89 -12.27
N PHE A 121 5.22 10.80 -12.54
CA PHE A 121 4.53 9.53 -12.77
C PHE A 121 4.99 8.82 -14.06
N VAL A 122 5.30 9.56 -15.12
CA VAL A 122 5.90 8.99 -16.33
C VAL A 122 7.27 8.38 -16.02
N LEU A 123 8.11 9.08 -15.24
CA LEU A 123 9.43 8.57 -14.83
C LEU A 123 9.32 7.33 -13.95
N ASP A 124 8.34 7.31 -13.05
CA ASP A 124 8.01 6.16 -12.18
C ASP A 124 7.64 4.93 -13.03
N CYS A 125 6.72 5.08 -14.00
CA CYS A 125 6.43 3.97 -14.92
C CYS A 125 7.65 3.55 -15.75
N THR A 126 8.53 4.50 -16.07
CA THR A 126 9.73 4.28 -16.89
C THR A 126 10.78 3.46 -16.14
N ASP A 127 10.94 3.62 -14.83
CA ASP A 127 11.96 2.87 -14.07
C ASP A 127 11.69 1.37 -14.02
N GLY A 128 10.43 0.95 -13.80
CA GLY A 128 10.02 -0.44 -13.76
C GLY A 128 10.02 -1.06 -15.15
N GLN A 129 9.70 -0.26 -16.18
CA GLN A 129 9.87 -0.67 -17.58
C GLN A 129 11.36 -0.83 -17.93
N LEU A 130 12.23 0.06 -17.46
CA LEU A 130 13.68 -0.01 -17.66
C LEU A 130 14.28 -1.23 -16.97
N ALA A 131 13.90 -1.51 -15.71
CA ALA A 131 14.33 -2.70 -14.98
C ALA A 131 14.00 -3.98 -15.75
N ARG A 132 12.78 -4.06 -16.31
CA ARG A 132 12.35 -5.22 -17.11
C ARG A 132 13.01 -5.31 -18.48
N TYR A 133 13.11 -4.18 -19.18
CA TYR A 133 13.74 -4.10 -20.49
C TYR A 133 15.23 -4.47 -20.43
N SER A 134 15.93 -4.03 -19.39
CA SER A 134 17.37 -4.26 -19.19
C SER A 134 17.69 -5.51 -18.34
N LEU A 135 16.68 -6.21 -17.83
CA LEU A 135 16.81 -7.34 -16.89
C LEU A 135 17.61 -6.99 -15.62
N GLN A 136 17.58 -5.72 -15.22
CA GLN A 136 18.23 -5.21 -14.01
C GLN A 136 17.23 -5.15 -12.87
N TYR A 137 17.24 -6.19 -12.03
CA TYR A 137 16.37 -6.28 -10.86
C TYR A 137 17.19 -6.24 -9.58
N SER A 138 16.66 -5.57 -8.56
CA SER A 138 17.25 -5.58 -7.22
C SER A 138 16.15 -5.42 -6.17
N THR A 139 16.36 -6.02 -5.00
CA THR A 139 15.49 -5.81 -3.84
C THR A 139 15.46 -4.38 -3.36
N MET A 140 16.64 -3.76 -3.32
CA MET A 140 16.78 -2.34 -3.04
C MET A 140 15.92 -1.52 -4.00
N GLY A 141 15.96 -1.80 -5.31
CA GLY A 141 15.15 -1.11 -6.31
C GLY A 141 13.64 -1.29 -6.09
N ALA A 142 13.19 -2.52 -5.83
CA ALA A 142 11.78 -2.80 -5.56
C ALA A 142 11.27 -2.11 -4.27
N TRP A 143 12.09 -2.07 -3.22
CA TRP A 143 11.78 -1.33 -1.99
C TRP A 143 11.81 0.19 -2.19
N LEU A 144 12.79 0.71 -2.93
CA LEU A 144 12.90 2.14 -3.24
C LEU A 144 11.68 2.63 -4.02
N ASP A 145 11.29 1.88 -5.06
CA ASP A 145 10.09 2.15 -5.86
C ASP A 145 8.86 2.24 -4.94
N ALA A 146 8.54 1.14 -4.26
CA ALA A 146 7.46 1.03 -3.29
C ALA A 146 7.42 2.16 -2.23
N THR A 147 8.57 2.50 -1.68
CA THR A 147 8.74 3.52 -0.64
C THR A 147 8.55 4.92 -1.19
N PHE A 148 9.21 5.24 -2.29
CA PHE A 148 9.14 6.56 -2.89
C PHE A 148 7.73 6.85 -3.38
N ASP A 149 7.02 5.85 -3.86
CA ASP A 149 5.63 5.94 -4.27
C ASP A 149 4.71 6.50 -3.16
N ARG A 150 4.96 6.09 -1.90
CA ARG A 150 4.24 6.62 -0.72
C ARG A 150 4.77 8.00 -0.31
N ALA A 151 6.08 8.18 -0.32
CA ALA A 151 6.70 9.46 0.03
C ALA A 151 6.24 10.59 -0.91
N LYS A 152 6.17 10.33 -2.22
CA LYS A 152 5.68 11.28 -3.23
C LYS A 152 4.24 11.69 -2.94
N GLU A 153 3.36 10.72 -2.68
CA GLU A 153 1.95 10.97 -2.39
C GLU A 153 1.78 11.86 -1.15
N TYR A 154 2.45 11.52 -0.05
CA TYR A 154 2.33 12.26 1.21
C TYR A 154 2.98 13.64 1.13
N ALA A 155 4.11 13.76 0.45
CA ALA A 155 4.74 15.05 0.18
C ALA A 155 3.81 15.95 -0.66
N TYR A 156 3.15 15.40 -1.69
CA TYR A 156 2.23 16.17 -2.53
C TYR A 156 0.99 16.63 -1.76
N TYR A 157 0.41 15.79 -0.90
CA TYR A 157 -0.70 16.18 -0.02
C TYR A 157 -0.28 17.29 0.95
N ALA A 158 0.91 17.19 1.55
CA ALA A 158 1.45 18.25 2.40
C ALA A 158 1.67 19.54 1.61
N GLY A 159 2.23 19.46 0.39
CA GLY A 159 2.42 20.62 -0.48
C GLY A 159 1.11 21.33 -0.82
N LEU A 160 0.07 20.58 -1.17
CA LEU A 160 -1.28 21.12 -1.39
C LEU A 160 -1.85 21.80 -0.14
N ALA A 161 -1.71 21.17 1.04
CA ALA A 161 -2.21 21.73 2.29
C ALA A 161 -1.46 23.01 2.70
N ILE A 162 -0.13 23.04 2.55
CA ILE A 162 0.70 24.23 2.80
C ILE A 162 0.29 25.36 1.85
N GLY A 163 0.11 25.07 0.56
CA GLY A 163 -0.31 26.05 -0.43
C GLY A 163 -1.70 26.63 -0.15
N ALA A 164 -2.65 25.78 0.26
CA ALA A 164 -4.01 26.18 0.59
C ALA A 164 -4.06 27.13 1.80
N VAL A 165 -3.32 26.82 2.87
CA VAL A 165 -3.26 27.65 4.09
C VAL A 165 -2.74 29.06 3.79
N ARG A 166 -1.78 29.20 2.86
CA ARG A 166 -1.29 30.52 2.42
C ARG A 166 -2.37 31.37 1.73
N GLY A 167 -3.34 30.71 1.09
CA GLY A 167 -4.53 31.33 0.52
C GLY A 167 -5.70 31.48 1.51
N GLY A 168 -5.50 31.16 2.79
CA GLY A 168 -6.53 31.23 3.84
C GLY A 168 -7.45 30.01 3.90
N ASP A 169 -7.15 28.92 3.19
CA ASP A 169 -7.97 27.70 3.15
C ASP A 169 -7.28 26.55 3.91
N ASP A 170 -7.68 26.30 5.16
CA ASP A 170 -7.15 25.17 5.93
C ASP A 170 -7.79 23.85 5.48
N VAL A 171 -6.98 23.01 4.85
CA VAL A 171 -7.34 21.69 4.34
C VAL A 171 -6.53 20.55 4.97
N TRP A 172 -5.76 20.81 6.04
CA TRP A 172 -4.92 19.78 6.68
C TRP A 172 -5.73 18.57 7.18
N THR A 173 -6.92 18.82 7.72
CA THR A 173 -7.84 17.75 8.14
C THR A 173 -8.30 16.89 6.96
N LEU A 174 -8.53 17.50 5.79
CA LEU A 174 -8.88 16.78 4.56
C LEU A 174 -7.69 15.98 4.02
N ALA A 175 -6.50 16.56 4.05
CA ALA A 175 -5.25 15.91 3.62
C ALA A 175 -4.93 14.69 4.49
N LEU A 176 -5.01 14.84 5.82
CA LEU A 176 -4.82 13.75 6.75
C LEU A 176 -5.94 12.71 6.60
N GLY A 177 -7.20 13.13 6.49
CA GLY A 177 -8.32 12.22 6.24
C GLY A 177 -8.14 11.37 4.97
N ALA A 178 -7.66 11.99 3.87
CA ALA A 178 -7.38 11.28 2.62
C ALA A 178 -6.24 10.26 2.78
N MET A 179 -5.17 10.62 3.50
CA MET A 179 -4.08 9.70 3.84
C MET A 179 -4.56 8.52 4.69
N VAL A 180 -5.36 8.78 5.73
CA VAL A 180 -5.91 7.73 6.61
C VAL A 180 -6.77 6.77 5.81
N LEU A 181 -7.69 7.29 4.99
CA LEU A 181 -8.56 6.47 4.16
C LEU A 181 -7.75 5.60 3.18
N GLN A 182 -6.74 6.17 2.53
CA GLN A 182 -5.90 5.43 1.60
C GLN A 182 -5.08 4.35 2.31
N ALA A 183 -4.46 4.67 3.44
CA ALA A 183 -3.67 3.71 4.21
C ALA A 183 -4.52 2.54 4.71
N CYS A 184 -5.72 2.82 5.23
CA CYS A 184 -6.68 1.78 5.62
C CYS A 184 -7.08 0.90 4.43
N ARG A 185 -7.39 1.50 3.28
CA ARG A 185 -7.73 0.77 2.05
C ARG A 185 -6.60 -0.15 1.59
N HIS A 186 -5.37 0.34 1.55
CA HIS A 186 -4.22 -0.46 1.17
C HIS A 186 -4.00 -1.62 2.15
N VAL A 187 -4.14 -1.40 3.46
CA VAL A 187 -4.00 -2.50 4.44
C VAL A 187 -5.13 -3.53 4.30
N VAL A 188 -6.35 -3.13 3.92
CA VAL A 188 -7.42 -4.08 3.51
C VAL A 188 -6.97 -4.89 2.29
N ASP A 189 -6.39 -4.24 1.26
CA ASP A 189 -5.86 -4.92 0.08
C ASP A 189 -4.79 -5.95 0.43
N PHE A 190 -3.81 -5.54 1.22
CA PHE A 190 -2.68 -6.38 1.61
C PHE A 190 -3.10 -7.54 2.51
N SER A 191 -3.87 -7.26 3.56
CA SER A 191 -4.29 -8.28 4.53
C SER A 191 -5.16 -9.35 3.85
N PHE A 192 -6.07 -8.96 2.95
CA PHE A 192 -6.87 -9.94 2.22
C PHE A 192 -6.04 -10.80 1.27
N ASN A 193 -5.12 -10.20 0.51
CA ASN A 193 -4.31 -10.95 -0.44
C ASN A 193 -3.38 -11.91 0.30
N GLU A 194 -2.72 -11.47 1.36
CA GLU A 194 -1.82 -12.31 2.17
C GLU A 194 -2.58 -13.45 2.86
N ALA A 195 -3.79 -13.17 3.37
CA ALA A 195 -4.63 -14.20 3.98
C ALA A 195 -5.07 -15.31 3.01
N ASN A 196 -4.98 -15.06 1.70
CA ASN A 196 -5.37 -16.00 0.64
C ASN A 196 -4.20 -16.41 -0.27
N HIS A 197 -2.97 -16.00 0.02
CA HIS A 197 -1.80 -16.25 -0.84
C HIS A 197 -1.58 -17.75 -1.13
N ASP A 198 -1.70 -18.58 -0.09
CA ASP A 198 -1.51 -20.04 -0.20
C ASP A 198 -2.85 -20.80 -0.28
N ALA A 199 -3.97 -20.10 -0.49
CA ALA A 199 -5.28 -20.73 -0.48
C ALA A 199 -5.50 -21.55 -1.76
N VAL A 200 -5.64 -22.88 -1.62
CA VAL A 200 -6.03 -23.75 -2.73
C VAL A 200 -7.41 -23.31 -3.23
N ALA A 201 -7.47 -22.84 -4.48
CA ALA A 201 -8.68 -22.31 -5.08
C ALA A 201 -9.73 -23.41 -5.23
N ASN A 202 -10.91 -23.20 -4.63
CA ASN A 202 -12.12 -23.89 -5.02
C ASN A 202 -12.94 -22.97 -5.92
N THR A 203 -13.54 -23.52 -6.97
CA THR A 203 -14.44 -22.81 -7.87
C THR A 203 -15.57 -22.16 -7.07
N SER A 204 -15.74 -20.84 -7.22
CA SER A 204 -16.82 -20.10 -6.54
C SER A 204 -17.76 -19.49 -7.58
N PRO A 205 -19.08 -19.40 -7.30
CA PRO A 205 -20.06 -18.76 -8.19
C PRO A 205 -19.69 -17.31 -8.56
N THR A 206 -18.96 -16.63 -7.67
CA THR A 206 -18.42 -15.29 -7.88
C THR A 206 -17.31 -15.22 -8.94
N ALA A 207 -16.51 -16.28 -9.11
CA ALA A 207 -15.50 -16.36 -10.16
C ALA A 207 -16.19 -16.48 -11.54
N ALA A 208 -17.19 -17.35 -11.66
CA ALA A 208 -17.98 -17.50 -12.89
C ALA A 208 -18.73 -16.22 -13.30
N LEU A 209 -19.16 -15.40 -12.33
CA LEU A 209 -19.75 -14.09 -12.61
C LEU A 209 -18.71 -13.08 -13.11
N SER A 210 -17.49 -13.10 -12.56
CA SER A 210 -16.37 -12.28 -13.05
C SER A 210 -16.06 -12.61 -14.50
N ASP A 211 -15.87 -13.90 -14.82
CA ASP A 211 -15.56 -14.37 -16.18
C ASP A 211 -16.64 -13.94 -17.18
N LYS A 212 -17.91 -14.00 -16.77
CA LYS A 212 -19.04 -13.57 -17.61
C LYS A 212 -19.06 -12.06 -17.84
N LEU A 213 -18.71 -11.26 -16.84
CA LEU A 213 -18.59 -9.80 -17.00
C LEU A 213 -17.37 -9.42 -17.84
N ASP A 214 -16.26 -10.14 -17.69
CA ASP A 214 -15.00 -9.89 -18.41
C ASP A 214 -15.13 -10.17 -19.92
N SER A 215 -16.16 -10.91 -20.33
CA SER A 215 -16.56 -11.06 -21.74
C SER A 215 -17.03 -9.74 -22.41
N VAL A 216 -17.33 -8.70 -21.63
CA VAL A 216 -17.73 -7.37 -22.13
C VAL A 216 -16.59 -6.38 -21.88
N GLY A 217 -15.76 -6.14 -22.91
CA GLY A 217 -14.46 -5.46 -22.78
C GLY A 217 -14.46 -4.07 -22.12
N TRP A 218 -15.53 -3.26 -22.25
CA TRP A 218 -15.58 -1.95 -21.59
C TRP A 218 -15.80 -2.06 -20.06
N THR A 219 -16.45 -3.14 -19.59
CA THR A 219 -16.72 -3.34 -18.16
C THR A 219 -15.45 -3.67 -17.38
N VAL A 220 -14.45 -4.27 -18.03
CA VAL A 220 -13.12 -4.52 -17.46
C VAL A 220 -12.45 -3.21 -17.07
N TRP A 221 -12.48 -2.22 -17.98
CA TRP A 221 -11.88 -0.91 -17.73
C TRP A 221 -12.64 -0.10 -16.69
N ALA A 222 -13.98 -0.10 -16.74
CA ALA A 222 -14.79 0.53 -15.70
C ALA A 222 -14.49 -0.06 -14.31
N ARG A 223 -14.37 -1.40 -14.20
CA ARG A 223 -14.01 -2.07 -12.94
C ARG A 223 -12.61 -1.67 -12.46
N ARG A 224 -11.63 -1.63 -13.37
CA ARG A 224 -10.26 -1.20 -13.04
C ARG A 224 -10.24 0.26 -12.56
N MET A 225 -10.99 1.15 -13.21
CA MET A 225 -11.05 2.57 -12.85
C MET A 225 -11.80 2.83 -11.53
N ILE A 226 -12.87 2.09 -11.23
CA ILE A 226 -13.64 2.25 -9.97
C ILE A 226 -12.76 2.01 -8.73
N VAL A 227 -11.74 1.17 -8.86
CA VAL A 227 -10.78 0.89 -7.79
C VAL A 227 -9.81 2.06 -7.57
N LEU A 228 -9.88 3.11 -8.40
CA LEU A 228 -9.02 4.29 -8.40
C LEU A 228 -7.52 3.91 -8.24
N PRO A 229 -6.95 3.16 -9.21
CA PRO A 229 -5.55 2.76 -9.18
C PRO A 229 -4.61 3.97 -9.18
N ILE A 230 -3.32 3.71 -8.97
CA ILE A 230 -2.29 4.75 -8.88
C ILE A 230 -2.37 5.70 -10.09
N GLY A 231 -2.36 5.19 -11.32
CA GLY A 231 -2.39 6.05 -12.51
C GLY A 231 -3.60 6.97 -12.60
N GLU A 232 -4.81 6.45 -12.41
CA GLU A 232 -6.06 7.21 -12.43
C GLU A 232 -6.08 8.27 -11.34
N ARG A 233 -5.62 7.90 -10.15
CA ARG A 233 -5.56 8.80 -9.00
C ARG A 233 -4.58 9.94 -9.23
N TRP A 234 -3.38 9.63 -9.73
CA TRP A 234 -2.36 10.63 -10.03
C TRP A 234 -2.81 11.57 -11.15
N ALA A 235 -3.46 11.05 -12.20
CA ALA A 235 -4.07 11.87 -13.23
C ALA A 235 -5.15 12.80 -12.68
N MET A 236 -6.06 12.27 -11.86
CA MET A 236 -7.10 13.06 -11.21
C MET A 236 -6.50 14.15 -10.33
N ILE A 237 -5.53 13.83 -9.47
CA ILE A 237 -4.85 14.79 -8.61
C ILE A 237 -4.17 15.88 -9.44
N ALA A 238 -3.41 15.50 -10.47
CA ALA A 238 -2.68 16.44 -11.32
C ALA A 238 -3.63 17.43 -12.02
N VAL A 239 -4.66 16.91 -12.67
CA VAL A 239 -5.65 17.71 -13.42
C VAL A 239 -6.42 18.62 -12.46
N LEU A 240 -6.94 18.08 -11.35
CA LEU A 240 -7.69 18.88 -10.39
C LEU A 240 -6.80 19.91 -9.68
N THR A 241 -5.54 19.60 -9.39
CA THR A 241 -4.61 20.59 -8.83
C THR A 241 -4.44 21.76 -9.81
N ALA A 242 -4.17 21.46 -11.09
CA ALA A 242 -3.95 22.49 -12.09
C ALA A 242 -5.22 23.30 -12.40
N LEU A 243 -6.41 22.69 -12.31
CA LEU A 243 -7.67 23.29 -12.75
C LEU A 243 -8.54 23.86 -11.62
N THR A 244 -8.34 23.44 -10.37
CA THR A 244 -9.26 23.77 -9.25
C THR A 244 -8.49 24.21 -8.00
N THR A 245 -8.98 23.88 -6.80
CA THR A 245 -8.37 24.20 -5.50
C THR A 245 -7.96 22.93 -4.75
N PRO A 246 -6.99 23.00 -3.82
CA PRO A 246 -6.60 21.87 -2.98
C PRO A 246 -7.78 21.20 -2.26
N ARG A 247 -8.77 21.98 -1.79
CA ARG A 247 -9.99 21.47 -1.16
C ARG A 247 -10.79 20.55 -2.10
N VAL A 248 -10.97 20.95 -3.37
CA VAL A 248 -11.65 20.13 -4.38
C VAL A 248 -10.87 18.84 -4.65
N VAL A 249 -9.54 18.92 -4.74
CA VAL A 249 -8.68 17.74 -4.88
C VAL A 249 -8.92 16.75 -3.75
N PHE A 250 -8.91 17.22 -2.50
CA PHE A 250 -9.13 16.33 -1.34
C PHE A 250 -10.55 15.80 -1.24
N TYR A 251 -11.58 16.58 -1.60
CA TYR A 251 -12.95 16.04 -1.69
C TYR A 251 -13.05 14.94 -2.75
N ALA A 252 -12.47 15.15 -3.93
CA ALA A 252 -12.44 14.13 -4.98
C ALA A 252 -11.73 12.86 -4.51
N LEU A 253 -10.60 12.99 -3.80
CA LEU A 253 -9.89 11.86 -3.21
C LEU A 253 -10.72 11.14 -2.15
N LEU A 254 -11.30 11.87 -1.19
CA LEU A 254 -12.11 11.27 -0.12
C LEU A 254 -13.31 10.52 -0.70
N VAL A 255 -14.04 11.12 -1.65
CA VAL A 255 -15.19 10.49 -2.29
C VAL A 255 -14.76 9.29 -3.13
N GLY A 256 -13.78 9.47 -4.03
CA GLY A 256 -13.29 8.42 -4.92
C GLY A 256 -12.71 7.23 -4.16
N CYS A 257 -11.85 7.47 -3.17
CA CYS A 257 -11.26 6.43 -2.34
C CYS A 257 -12.31 5.75 -1.44
N SER A 258 -13.35 6.46 -0.97
CA SER A 258 -14.43 5.85 -0.19
C SER A 258 -15.25 4.89 -1.04
N LEU A 259 -15.63 5.31 -2.26
CA LEU A 259 -16.33 4.44 -3.22
C LEU A 259 -15.48 3.21 -3.57
N ALA A 260 -14.20 3.41 -3.85
CA ALA A 260 -13.26 2.33 -4.14
C ALA A 260 -13.09 1.37 -2.94
N ALA A 261 -12.98 1.90 -1.71
CA ALA A 261 -12.88 1.11 -0.49
C ALA A 261 -14.15 0.29 -0.24
N CYS A 262 -15.34 0.88 -0.39
CA CYS A 262 -16.61 0.17 -0.29
C CYS A 262 -16.72 -0.96 -1.32
N TYR A 263 -16.43 -0.66 -2.60
CA TYR A 263 -16.51 -1.63 -3.68
C TYR A 263 -15.57 -2.84 -3.46
N THR A 264 -14.29 -2.56 -3.18
CA THR A 264 -13.27 -3.61 -2.99
C THR A 264 -13.51 -4.42 -1.71
N THR A 265 -13.86 -3.76 -0.60
CA THR A 265 -14.11 -4.44 0.68
C THR A 265 -15.36 -5.31 0.59
N ALA A 266 -16.46 -4.82 0.00
CA ALA A 266 -17.67 -5.63 -0.18
C ALA A 266 -17.41 -6.89 -1.02
N GLY A 267 -16.70 -6.76 -2.14
CA GLY A 267 -16.33 -7.90 -2.98
C GLY A 267 -15.43 -8.91 -2.26
N ARG A 268 -14.53 -8.44 -1.38
CA ARG A 268 -13.68 -9.31 -0.55
C ARG A 268 -14.43 -9.99 0.57
N LEU A 269 -15.31 -9.28 1.28
CA LEU A 269 -16.19 -9.85 2.28
C LEU A 269 -17.03 -10.99 1.68
N LEU A 270 -17.63 -10.75 0.52
CA LEU A 270 -18.41 -11.77 -0.19
C LEU A 270 -17.54 -12.98 -0.55
N ARG A 271 -16.35 -12.78 -1.14
CA ARG A 271 -15.42 -13.88 -1.46
C ARG A 271 -14.97 -14.64 -0.22
N SER A 272 -14.75 -13.93 0.88
CA SER A 272 -14.27 -14.51 2.14
C SER A 272 -15.33 -15.34 2.86
N LEU A 273 -16.61 -14.99 2.72
CA LEU A 273 -17.73 -15.73 3.28
C LEU A 273 -18.19 -16.89 2.38
N THR A 274 -17.99 -16.78 1.07
CA THR A 274 -18.40 -17.80 0.10
C THR A 274 -17.33 -18.86 -0.16
N ARG A 275 -16.03 -18.53 -0.08
CA ARG A 275 -14.93 -19.49 -0.26
C ARG A 275 -14.62 -20.21 1.06
N LYS A 276 -14.72 -21.55 1.05
CA LYS A 276 -14.21 -22.41 2.14
C LYS A 276 -12.71 -22.66 1.98
N ALA A 277 -11.92 -21.58 2.04
CA ALA A 277 -10.46 -21.68 2.01
C ALA A 277 -9.92 -21.96 3.41
N ARG A 278 -9.01 -22.93 3.55
CA ARG A 278 -8.27 -23.17 4.80
C ARG A 278 -7.00 -22.31 4.78
N ARG A 279 -6.87 -21.40 5.74
CA ARG A 279 -5.70 -20.52 5.86
C ARG A 279 -4.51 -21.23 6.51
N THR A 280 -3.32 -20.95 6.00
CA THR A 280 -2.04 -21.52 6.46
C THR A 280 -1.53 -20.82 7.73
N ASP A 281 -0.60 -21.46 8.43
CA ASP A 281 0.12 -20.83 9.56
C ASP A 281 1.01 -19.67 9.12
N ARG A 282 1.45 -19.65 7.85
CA ARG A 282 2.12 -18.50 7.26
C ARG A 282 1.18 -17.30 7.19
N ALA A 283 0.00 -17.47 6.58
CA ALA A 283 -1.01 -16.41 6.45
C ALA A 283 -1.43 -15.85 7.82
N ALA A 284 -1.66 -16.72 8.82
CA ALA A 284 -2.01 -16.29 10.17
C ALA A 284 -0.90 -15.47 10.85
N ARG A 285 0.37 -15.85 10.66
CA ARG A 285 1.53 -15.07 11.17
C ARG A 285 1.64 -13.73 10.46
N ALA A 286 1.54 -13.70 9.14
CA ALA A 286 1.60 -12.46 8.39
C ALA A 286 0.48 -11.47 8.78
N LEU A 287 -0.74 -11.96 9.05
CA LEU A 287 -1.81 -11.12 9.60
C LEU A 287 -1.50 -10.60 11.01
N ALA A 288 -0.90 -11.42 11.87
CA ALA A 288 -0.49 -11.00 13.21
C ALA A 288 0.63 -9.94 13.15
N ASP A 289 1.57 -10.08 12.22
CA ASP A 289 2.64 -9.10 11.99
C ASP A 289 2.07 -7.78 11.45
N LEU A 290 1.14 -7.84 10.49
CA LEU A 290 0.42 -6.67 9.97
C LEU A 290 -0.45 -5.97 11.03
N ALA A 291 -0.87 -6.70 12.07
CA ALA A 291 -1.63 -6.12 13.18
C ALA A 291 -0.79 -5.13 13.98
N ASP A 292 0.55 -5.20 13.96
CA ASP A 292 1.47 -4.27 14.63
C ASP A 292 1.16 -4.07 16.12
N SER A 293 0.77 -5.17 16.78
CA SER A 293 0.41 -5.20 18.21
C SER A 293 1.64 -5.00 19.07
N GLY A 294 1.58 -4.00 19.96
CA GLY A 294 2.64 -3.63 20.88
C GLY A 294 2.61 -4.40 22.20
N PRO A 295 3.35 -3.91 23.22
CA PRO A 295 3.52 -4.62 24.48
C PRO A 295 2.23 -4.83 25.27
N LEU A 296 1.27 -3.89 25.21
CA LEU A 296 0.04 -3.99 25.99
C LEU A 296 -0.88 -5.08 25.43
N ALA A 297 -1.09 -5.07 24.12
CA ALA A 297 -1.89 -6.09 23.45
C ALA A 297 -1.22 -7.46 23.52
N GLN A 298 0.12 -7.54 23.35
CA GLN A 298 0.88 -8.79 23.50
C GLN A 298 0.79 -9.35 24.92
N GLY A 299 0.89 -8.49 25.95
CA GLY A 299 0.75 -8.91 27.36
C GLY A 299 -0.61 -9.53 27.65
N VAL A 300 -1.68 -8.92 27.14
CA VAL A 300 -3.05 -9.45 27.26
C VAL A 300 -3.19 -10.76 26.48
N ALA A 301 -2.68 -10.83 25.25
CA ALA A 301 -2.73 -12.02 24.41
C ALA A 301 -2.01 -13.23 25.05
N ALA A 302 -0.94 -12.98 25.82
CA ALA A 302 -0.18 -14.02 26.50
C ALA A 302 -0.92 -14.68 27.67
N VAL A 303 -1.86 -13.98 28.32
CA VAL A 303 -2.59 -14.47 29.50
C VAL A 303 -4.06 -14.81 29.22
N ALA A 304 -4.64 -14.25 28.16
CA ALA A 304 -6.03 -14.48 27.82
C ALA A 304 -6.26 -15.91 27.26
N PRO A 305 -7.33 -16.61 27.67
CA PRO A 305 -7.63 -17.97 27.17
C PRO A 305 -8.00 -18.03 25.68
N GLY A 306 -8.08 -16.86 25.02
CA GLY A 306 -8.46 -16.66 23.63
C GLY A 306 -9.93 -17.01 23.37
N LEU A 307 -10.67 -16.10 22.74
CA LEU A 307 -12.09 -16.31 22.45
C LEU A 307 -12.27 -17.27 21.27
N ARG A 308 -13.13 -18.29 21.44
CA ARG A 308 -13.44 -19.30 20.40
C ARG A 308 -14.49 -18.76 19.43
N GLY A 309 -14.25 -18.91 18.14
CA GLY A 309 -15.23 -18.69 17.08
C GLY A 309 -14.60 -18.12 15.81
N GLY A 310 -15.17 -18.43 14.65
CA GLY A 310 -14.58 -18.01 13.36
C GLY A 310 -14.67 -16.52 13.04
N PHE A 311 -15.38 -15.75 13.87
CA PHE A 311 -15.60 -14.31 13.72
C PHE A 311 -15.23 -13.51 14.98
N THR A 312 -14.70 -14.16 16.03
CA THR A 312 -14.46 -13.47 17.31
C THR A 312 -13.39 -12.40 17.20
N ALA A 313 -12.24 -12.72 16.60
CA ALA A 313 -11.13 -11.78 16.43
C ALA A 313 -11.54 -10.48 15.71
N PRO A 314 -12.17 -10.51 14.51
CA PRO A 314 -12.55 -9.28 13.83
C PRO A 314 -13.66 -8.50 14.55
N VAL A 315 -14.61 -9.18 15.22
CA VAL A 315 -15.66 -8.48 16.00
C VAL A 315 -15.06 -7.78 17.21
N VAL A 316 -14.17 -8.42 17.94
CA VAL A 316 -13.51 -7.83 19.12
C VAL A 316 -12.61 -6.67 18.70
N ALA A 317 -11.85 -6.82 17.61
CA ALA A 317 -11.04 -5.75 17.04
C ALA A 317 -11.90 -4.54 16.60
N LEU A 318 -13.04 -4.79 15.96
CA LEU A 318 -13.99 -3.75 15.58
C LEU A 318 -14.58 -3.05 16.81
N LEU A 319 -15.01 -3.79 17.83
CA LEU A 319 -15.55 -3.20 19.06
C LEU A 319 -14.54 -2.30 19.76
N GLY A 320 -13.28 -2.74 19.91
CA GLY A 320 -12.23 -1.90 20.48
C GLY A 320 -12.00 -0.63 19.65
N THR A 321 -11.96 -0.78 18.33
CA THR A 321 -11.80 0.34 17.40
C THR A 321 -12.93 1.36 17.52
N LEU A 322 -14.19 0.88 17.58
CA LEU A 322 -15.37 1.74 17.73
C LEU A 322 -15.41 2.43 19.09
N VAL A 323 -15.01 1.75 20.17
CA VAL A 323 -14.90 2.36 21.50
C VAL A 323 -13.88 3.49 21.51
N MET A 324 -12.69 3.27 20.93
CA MET A 324 -11.64 4.29 20.89
C MET A 324 -12.04 5.49 20.02
N ILE A 325 -12.50 5.24 18.79
CA ILE A 325 -12.91 6.31 17.88
C ILE A 325 -14.12 7.07 18.44
N GLY A 326 -15.10 6.35 19.01
CA GLY A 326 -16.26 6.94 19.67
C GLY A 326 -15.87 7.83 20.84
N ALA A 327 -14.94 7.38 21.68
CA ALA A 327 -14.40 8.19 22.76
C ALA A 327 -13.74 9.48 22.25
N ALA A 328 -12.88 9.38 21.23
CA ALA A 328 -12.22 10.55 20.62
C ALA A 328 -13.21 11.54 19.98
N LEU A 329 -14.30 11.04 19.37
CA LEU A 329 -15.32 11.87 18.71
C LEU A 329 -16.30 12.54 19.66
N PHE A 330 -16.75 11.84 20.70
CA PHE A 330 -17.92 12.25 21.47
C PHE A 330 -17.60 12.69 22.90
N LEU A 331 -16.48 12.29 23.49
CA LEU A 331 -16.10 12.79 24.81
C LEU A 331 -15.53 14.21 24.71
N PRO A 332 -15.56 14.99 25.81
CA PRO A 332 -14.85 16.26 25.87
C PRO A 332 -13.36 16.09 25.55
N TYR A 333 -12.80 17.04 24.79
CA TYR A 333 -11.36 17.05 24.52
C TYR A 333 -10.58 17.12 25.84
N GLY A 334 -9.46 16.39 25.92
CA GLY A 334 -8.66 16.28 27.14
C GLY A 334 -9.22 15.35 28.23
N SER A 335 -10.34 14.68 28.00
CA SER A 335 -10.94 13.78 29.00
C SER A 335 -10.09 12.55 29.29
N TRP A 336 -9.87 12.26 30.57
CA TRP A 336 -9.26 11.00 31.04
C TRP A 336 -10.10 9.76 30.69
N LEU A 337 -11.39 9.92 30.40
CA LEU A 337 -12.21 8.82 29.88
C LEU A 337 -11.77 8.39 28.47
N THR A 338 -11.16 9.28 27.69
CA THR A 338 -10.53 8.92 26.40
C THR A 338 -9.29 8.06 26.62
N VAL A 339 -8.52 8.33 27.68
CA VAL A 339 -7.39 7.47 28.10
C VAL A 339 -7.88 6.11 28.57
N ALA A 340 -8.97 6.06 29.34
CA ALA A 340 -9.61 4.80 29.74
C ALA A 340 -10.11 4.01 28.52
N ALA A 341 -10.67 4.68 27.50
CA ALA A 341 -11.05 4.05 26.25
C ALA A 341 -9.83 3.47 25.48
N ALA A 342 -8.67 4.13 25.55
CA ALA A 342 -7.43 3.60 24.98
C ALA A 342 -6.94 2.33 25.73
N ALA A 343 -7.13 2.25 27.04
CA ALA A 343 -6.86 1.03 27.80
C ALA A 343 -7.83 -0.12 27.42
N VAL A 344 -9.12 0.19 27.24
CA VAL A 344 -10.11 -0.77 26.73
C VAL A 344 -9.77 -1.23 25.31
N TYR A 345 -9.33 -0.30 24.45
CA TYR A 345 -8.85 -0.62 23.10
C TYR A 345 -7.68 -1.59 23.14
N ALA A 346 -6.63 -1.31 23.94
CA ALA A 346 -5.48 -2.19 24.09
C ALA A 346 -5.87 -3.59 24.60
N LEU A 347 -6.79 -3.67 25.56
CA LEU A 347 -7.34 -4.93 26.08
C LEU A 347 -8.05 -5.73 24.98
N LEU A 348 -8.97 -5.10 24.26
CA LEU A 348 -9.73 -5.76 23.19
C LEU A 348 -8.81 -6.15 22.02
N SER A 349 -7.82 -5.34 21.69
CA SER A 349 -6.80 -5.68 20.69
C SER A 349 -6.01 -6.91 21.08
N GLY A 350 -5.56 -7.02 22.33
CA GLY A 350 -4.91 -8.23 22.84
C GLY A 350 -5.79 -9.47 22.80
N LEU A 351 -7.08 -9.34 23.14
CA LEU A 351 -8.05 -10.45 23.04
C LEU A 351 -8.28 -10.89 21.59
N ALA A 352 -8.26 -9.96 20.63
CA ALA A 352 -8.45 -10.26 19.22
C ALA A 352 -7.27 -11.03 18.62
N VAL A 353 -6.04 -10.79 19.09
CA VAL A 353 -4.82 -11.46 18.61
C VAL A 353 -4.33 -12.60 19.51
N ALA A 354 -5.07 -12.94 20.57
CA ALA A 354 -4.73 -14.04 21.50
C ALA A 354 -4.75 -15.43 20.84
N ARG A 355 -5.26 -15.56 19.62
CA ARG A 355 -5.27 -16.81 18.84
C ARG A 355 -4.79 -16.56 17.41
N PRO A 356 -4.23 -17.59 16.75
CA PRO A 356 -3.83 -17.48 15.35
C PRO A 356 -5.01 -17.06 14.46
N LEU A 357 -4.78 -16.01 13.66
CA LEU A 357 -5.76 -15.38 12.78
C LEU A 357 -6.07 -16.24 11.55
N LYS A 358 -6.87 -17.30 11.75
CA LYS A 358 -7.23 -18.29 10.72
C LYS A 358 -8.72 -18.25 10.30
N GLY A 359 -9.56 -17.54 11.03
CA GLY A 359 -10.99 -17.37 10.74
C GLY A 359 -11.22 -16.61 9.45
N ALA A 360 -12.38 -16.83 8.81
CA ALA A 360 -12.67 -16.31 7.47
C ALA A 360 -12.50 -14.78 7.36
N LEU A 361 -12.90 -14.02 8.38
CA LEU A 361 -12.82 -12.55 8.35
C LEU A 361 -11.64 -11.98 9.13
N ASP A 362 -10.72 -12.81 9.61
CA ASP A 362 -9.60 -12.35 10.45
C ASP A 362 -8.64 -11.39 9.74
N TRP A 363 -8.64 -11.36 8.40
CA TRP A 363 -7.90 -10.37 7.60
C TRP A 363 -8.39 -8.92 7.82
N LEU A 364 -9.54 -8.71 8.45
CA LEU A 364 -10.04 -7.40 8.85
C LEU A 364 -9.41 -6.87 10.15
N VAL A 365 -8.74 -7.72 10.93
CA VAL A 365 -8.14 -7.32 12.22
C VAL A 365 -7.09 -6.22 12.02
N PRO A 366 -6.08 -6.35 11.12
CA PRO A 366 -5.12 -5.27 10.90
C PRO A 366 -5.77 -3.97 10.41
N PRO A 367 -6.67 -3.97 9.39
CA PRO A 367 -7.41 -2.77 9.00
C PRO A 367 -8.17 -2.06 10.12
N PHE A 368 -8.84 -2.80 11.01
CA PHE A 368 -9.54 -2.18 12.15
C PHE A 368 -8.55 -1.49 13.09
N PHE A 369 -7.41 -2.12 13.37
CA PHE A 369 -6.39 -1.49 14.20
C PHE A 369 -5.78 -0.25 13.55
N ARG A 370 -5.51 -0.26 12.23
CA ARG A 370 -5.08 0.95 11.50
C ARG A 370 -6.10 2.07 11.60
N ALA A 371 -7.38 1.76 11.38
CA ALA A 371 -8.46 2.74 11.49
C ALA A 371 -8.56 3.30 12.93
N GLY A 372 -8.49 2.44 13.94
CA GLY A 372 -8.50 2.82 15.35
C GLY A 372 -7.39 3.80 15.70
N GLU A 373 -6.16 3.52 15.29
CA GLU A 373 -5.01 4.39 15.53
C GLU A 373 -5.11 5.72 14.75
N TYR A 374 -5.27 5.64 13.43
CA TYR A 374 -5.17 6.81 12.56
C TYR A 374 -6.34 7.78 12.70
N VAL A 375 -7.57 7.26 12.82
CA VAL A 375 -8.74 8.11 13.04
C VAL A 375 -8.66 8.77 14.41
N THR A 376 -8.18 8.07 15.44
CA THR A 376 -8.00 8.66 16.78
C THR A 376 -6.99 9.80 16.75
N ILE A 377 -5.83 9.61 16.12
CA ILE A 377 -4.80 10.66 15.97
C ILE A 377 -5.36 11.87 15.22
N LEU A 378 -6.05 11.64 14.09
CA LEU A 378 -6.72 12.69 13.32
C LEU A 378 -7.75 13.46 14.16
N VAL A 379 -8.66 12.75 14.83
CA VAL A 379 -9.77 13.36 15.59
C VAL A 379 -9.24 14.15 16.78
N LEU A 380 -8.30 13.61 17.55
CA LEU A 380 -7.72 14.31 18.69
C LEU A 380 -6.93 15.56 18.25
N ALA A 381 -6.21 15.50 17.13
CA ALA A 381 -5.55 16.68 16.57
C ALA A 381 -6.54 17.74 16.09
N ALA A 382 -7.55 17.33 15.33
CA ALA A 382 -8.55 18.24 14.76
C ALA A 382 -9.45 18.89 15.82
N ARG A 383 -9.72 18.21 16.95
CA ARG A 383 -10.54 18.72 18.06
C ARG A 383 -9.73 19.46 19.14
N SER A 384 -8.42 19.59 18.98
CA SER A 384 -7.57 20.18 20.02
C SER A 384 -7.63 21.71 20.11
N ASP A 385 -8.08 22.37 19.04
CA ASP A 385 -7.96 23.82 18.84
C ASP A 385 -6.52 24.37 18.97
N VAL A 386 -5.50 23.49 19.02
CA VAL A 386 -4.10 23.87 19.12
C VAL A 386 -3.54 24.15 17.73
N PRO A 387 -2.90 25.31 17.50
CA PRO A 387 -2.28 25.62 16.21
C PRO A 387 -1.31 24.54 15.75
N HIS A 388 -1.40 24.17 14.47
CA HIS A 388 -0.55 23.20 13.80
C HIS A 388 -0.60 21.76 14.35
N ALA A 389 -1.56 21.42 15.23
CA ALA A 389 -1.71 20.04 15.72
C ALA A 389 -2.01 19.04 14.60
N VAL A 390 -2.86 19.40 13.63
CA VAL A 390 -3.19 18.53 12.48
C VAL A 390 -2.00 18.30 11.54
N PRO A 391 -1.20 19.32 11.14
CA PRO A 391 0.08 19.09 10.48
C PRO A 391 1.04 18.17 11.25
N ALA A 392 1.15 18.32 12.57
CA ALA A 392 1.99 17.45 13.39
C ALA A 392 1.48 16.00 13.41
N ALA A 393 0.16 15.82 13.52
CA ALA A 393 -0.51 14.53 13.40
C ALA A 393 -0.33 13.91 12.00
N PHE A 394 -0.33 14.73 10.94
CA PHE A 394 -0.03 14.28 9.58
C PHE A 394 1.38 13.70 9.49
N GLY A 395 2.37 14.36 10.08
CA GLY A 395 3.73 13.85 10.17
C GLY A 395 3.81 12.52 10.93
N LEU A 396 3.10 12.41 12.06
CA LEU A 396 3.04 11.17 12.86
C LEU A 396 2.41 10.02 12.07
N VAL A 397 1.23 10.22 11.48
CA VAL A 397 0.55 9.19 10.68
C VAL A 397 1.38 8.83 9.45
N SER A 398 2.08 9.78 8.82
CA SER A 398 2.99 9.48 7.70
C SER A 398 4.11 8.53 8.12
N ALA A 399 4.76 8.79 9.26
CA ALA A 399 5.84 7.96 9.79
C ALA A 399 5.36 6.55 10.18
N VAL A 400 4.19 6.47 10.82
CA VAL A 400 3.59 5.18 11.19
C VAL A 400 3.10 4.42 9.95
N ALA A 401 2.52 5.11 8.96
CA ALA A 401 2.11 4.49 7.70
C ALA A 401 3.30 3.91 6.95
N TYR A 402 4.43 4.63 6.92
CA TYR A 402 5.67 4.12 6.36
C TYR A 402 6.08 2.79 7.00
N HIS A 403 6.06 2.68 8.34
CA HIS A 403 6.35 1.43 9.06
C HIS A 403 5.44 0.27 8.61
N HIS A 404 4.15 0.53 8.43
CA HIS A 404 3.22 -0.49 7.95
C HIS A 404 3.45 -0.89 6.50
N TYR A 405 3.77 0.05 5.61
CA TYR A 405 4.15 -0.31 4.23
C TYR A 405 5.46 -1.11 4.22
N ASP A 406 6.47 -0.71 4.98
CA ASP A 406 7.72 -1.46 5.09
C ASP A 406 7.45 -2.90 5.54
N THR A 407 6.58 -3.09 6.54
CA THR A 407 6.12 -4.41 6.98
C THR A 407 5.47 -5.21 5.84
N VAL A 408 4.54 -4.60 5.09
CA VAL A 408 3.88 -5.24 3.94
C VAL A 408 4.90 -5.68 2.89
N TYR A 409 5.84 -4.82 2.52
CA TYR A 409 6.80 -5.09 1.46
C TYR A 409 7.81 -6.17 1.86
N ARG A 410 8.20 -6.25 3.14
CA ARG A 410 9.06 -7.35 3.63
C ARG A 410 8.34 -8.70 3.62
N ILE A 411 7.07 -8.73 4.02
CA ILE A 411 6.24 -9.95 4.02
C ILE A 411 6.05 -10.44 2.58
N ARG A 412 5.65 -9.54 1.66
CA ARG A 412 5.54 -9.84 0.23
C ARG A 412 6.88 -10.28 -0.38
N GLY A 413 7.97 -9.66 0.09
CA GLY A 413 9.34 -9.99 -0.24
C GLY A 413 9.79 -11.40 0.18
N GLY A 414 8.98 -12.13 0.95
CA GLY A 414 9.35 -13.42 1.53
C GLY A 414 10.40 -13.31 2.63
N THR A 415 10.68 -12.11 3.12
CA THR A 415 11.74 -11.84 4.12
C THR A 415 11.25 -11.82 5.56
N GLY A 416 9.94 -11.94 5.77
CA GLY A 416 9.29 -11.85 7.09
C GLY A 416 8.87 -10.43 7.44
N ALA A 417 8.58 -10.18 8.72
CA ALA A 417 8.20 -8.87 9.25
C ALA A 417 9.39 -8.16 9.90
N PRO A 418 9.30 -6.84 10.17
CA PRO A 418 10.30 -6.13 10.95
C PRO A 418 10.50 -6.76 12.34
N PRO A 419 11.68 -6.60 12.94
CA PRO A 419 12.00 -7.26 14.19
C PRO A 419 11.11 -6.77 15.34
N GLN A 420 10.72 -7.66 16.26
CA GLN A 420 9.78 -7.34 17.34
C GLN A 420 10.25 -6.20 18.25
N TRP A 421 11.56 -6.00 18.41
CA TRP A 421 12.08 -4.87 19.18
C TRP A 421 11.65 -3.53 18.58
N LEU A 422 11.56 -3.43 17.25
CA LEU A 422 11.13 -2.21 16.57
C LEU A 422 9.72 -1.85 16.99
N VAL A 423 8.78 -2.79 16.82
CA VAL A 423 7.36 -2.64 17.20
C VAL A 423 7.22 -2.25 18.67
N ARG A 424 7.98 -2.89 19.57
CA ARG A 424 7.97 -2.56 21.01
C ARG A 424 8.51 -1.16 21.29
N THR A 425 9.60 -0.75 20.65
CA THR A 425 10.21 0.58 20.81
C THR A 425 9.27 1.69 20.35
N ILE A 426 8.56 1.48 19.24
CA ILE A 426 7.55 2.43 18.75
C ILE A 426 6.16 2.20 19.35
N GLY A 427 6.03 1.34 20.37
CA GLY A 427 4.82 1.13 21.16
C GLY A 427 3.71 0.29 20.54
N GLY A 428 3.84 -0.18 19.29
CA GLY A 428 2.74 -0.76 18.53
C GLY A 428 1.53 0.17 18.39
N HIS A 429 0.48 -0.30 17.72
CA HIS A 429 -0.67 0.55 17.43
C HIS A 429 -1.41 1.01 18.69
N GLU A 430 -1.54 0.15 19.70
CA GLU A 430 -2.27 0.45 20.92
C GLU A 430 -1.46 1.34 21.87
N GLY A 431 -0.14 1.15 21.95
CA GLY A 431 0.73 2.00 22.78
C GLY A 431 0.84 3.42 22.23
N ARG A 432 0.95 3.58 20.89
CA ARG A 432 0.92 4.92 20.27
C ARG A 432 -0.42 5.60 20.43
N THR A 433 -1.52 4.86 20.25
CA THR A 433 -2.88 5.39 20.45
C THR A 433 -3.07 5.85 21.90
N ALA A 434 -2.66 5.03 22.88
CA ALA A 434 -2.72 5.39 24.29
C ALA A 434 -1.84 6.60 24.63
N LEU A 435 -0.61 6.66 24.10
CA LEU A 435 0.28 7.79 24.30
C LEU A 435 -0.33 9.08 23.77
N VAL A 436 -0.90 9.08 22.56
CA VAL A 436 -1.56 10.27 21.99
C VAL A 436 -2.78 10.67 22.81
N ALA A 437 -3.59 9.71 23.30
CA ALA A 437 -4.71 10.00 24.17
C ALA A 437 -4.26 10.64 25.51
N VAL A 438 -3.17 10.13 26.11
CA VAL A 438 -2.58 10.70 27.34
C VAL A 438 -2.03 12.11 27.07
N LEU A 439 -1.31 12.30 25.97
CA LEU A 439 -0.78 13.61 25.59
C LEU A 439 -1.91 14.62 25.37
N ALA A 440 -3.01 14.22 24.74
CA ALA A 440 -4.19 15.07 24.58
C ALA A 440 -4.84 15.43 25.92
N ALA A 441 -4.86 14.52 26.90
CA ALA A 441 -5.40 14.76 28.24
C ALA A 441 -4.51 15.65 29.12
N VAL A 442 -3.19 15.43 29.09
CA VAL A 442 -2.22 16.14 29.93
C VAL A 442 -1.91 17.53 29.38
N LEU A 443 -1.81 17.67 28.06
CA LEU A 443 -1.40 18.92 27.40
C LEU A 443 -2.59 19.75 26.91
N THR A 444 -3.79 19.48 27.45
CA THR A 444 -5.03 20.17 27.12
C THR A 444 -4.83 21.70 27.18
N HIS A 445 -5.18 22.41 26.11
CA HIS A 445 -5.08 23.88 25.99
C HIS A 445 -3.65 24.46 26.02
N THR A 446 -2.61 23.64 25.85
CA THR A 446 -1.23 24.11 25.70
C THR A 446 -0.71 23.89 24.29
N SER A 447 0.19 24.76 23.82
CA SER A 447 0.94 24.52 22.57
C SER A 447 1.84 23.28 22.63
N GLY A 448 2.03 22.70 23.82
CA GLY A 448 2.80 21.49 24.04
C GLY A 448 2.27 20.28 23.28
N PHE A 449 0.97 20.21 22.98
CA PHE A 449 0.40 19.07 22.24
C PHE A 449 0.99 18.95 20.82
N THR A 450 1.12 20.07 20.10
CA THR A 450 1.77 20.11 18.78
C THR A 450 3.22 19.67 18.88
N THR A 451 3.98 20.22 19.83
CA THR A 451 5.39 19.83 20.04
C THR A 451 5.53 18.35 20.36
N ALA A 452 4.64 17.79 21.19
CA ALA A 452 4.64 16.39 21.54
C ALA A 452 4.34 15.49 20.34
N LEU A 453 3.35 15.84 19.52
CA LEU A 453 3.06 15.12 18.27
C LEU A 453 4.23 15.17 17.29
N THR A 454 4.86 16.34 17.12
CA THR A 454 6.04 16.49 16.25
C THR A 454 7.23 15.68 16.77
N ALA A 455 7.50 15.72 18.07
CA ALA A 455 8.57 14.94 18.68
C ALA A 455 8.33 13.43 18.53
N LEU A 456 7.09 12.98 18.75
CA LEU A 456 6.69 11.58 18.55
C LEU A 456 6.83 11.17 17.07
N ALA A 457 6.39 12.01 16.14
CA ALA A 457 6.53 11.78 14.70
C ALA A 457 8.00 11.62 14.31
N ALA A 458 8.87 12.53 14.77
CA ALA A 458 10.30 12.49 14.50
C ALA A 458 10.97 11.25 15.12
N ALA A 459 10.61 10.90 16.35
CA ALA A 459 11.14 9.70 17.03
C ALA A 459 10.74 8.42 16.29
N VAL A 460 9.46 8.26 15.93
CA VAL A 460 8.98 7.11 15.15
C VAL A 460 9.66 7.06 13.79
N ALA A 461 9.67 8.16 13.05
CA ALA A 461 10.29 8.24 11.73
C ALA A 461 11.77 7.85 11.79
N LEU A 462 12.53 8.39 12.75
CA LEU A 462 13.95 8.11 12.90
C LEU A 462 14.21 6.62 13.16
N VAL A 463 13.53 6.03 14.14
CA VAL A 463 13.74 4.62 14.51
C VAL A 463 13.36 3.69 13.35
N VAL A 464 12.22 3.94 12.71
CA VAL A 464 11.71 3.11 11.61
C VAL A 464 12.58 3.26 10.36
N LEU A 465 12.93 4.49 9.95
CA LEU A 465 13.76 4.70 8.76
C LEU A 465 15.16 4.13 8.94
N VAL A 466 15.76 4.28 10.12
CA VAL A 466 17.09 3.71 10.39
C VAL A 466 17.07 2.18 10.32
N GLU A 467 16.05 1.54 10.89
CA GLU A 467 15.93 0.07 10.81
C GLU A 467 15.64 -0.38 9.37
N SER A 468 14.69 0.27 8.68
CA SER A 468 14.34 -0.05 7.29
C SER A 468 15.53 0.10 6.34
N ILE A 469 16.22 1.24 6.38
CA ILE A 469 17.42 1.46 5.55
C ILE A 469 18.49 0.40 5.85
N ARG A 470 18.77 0.11 7.14
CA ARG A 470 19.75 -0.92 7.51
C ARG A 470 19.36 -2.28 6.95
N PHE A 471 18.09 -2.67 7.06
CA PHE A 471 17.61 -3.94 6.55
C PHE A 471 17.72 -4.03 5.02
N TRP A 472 17.20 -3.05 4.28
CA TRP A 472 17.19 -3.12 2.83
C TRP A 472 18.58 -2.96 2.20
N VAL A 473 19.49 -2.22 2.85
CA VAL A 473 20.89 -2.13 2.41
C VAL A 473 21.66 -3.42 2.68
N SER A 474 21.40 -4.10 3.80
CA SER A 474 22.14 -5.31 4.19
C SER A 474 21.52 -6.62 3.67
N SER A 475 20.24 -6.63 3.33
CA SER A 475 19.53 -7.84 2.94
C SER A 475 19.89 -8.28 1.52
N SER A 476 20.36 -9.52 1.39
CA SER A 476 20.49 -10.24 0.11
C SER A 476 19.16 -10.85 -0.35
N ALA A 477 18.03 -10.22 0.04
CA ALA A 477 16.72 -10.78 -0.23
C ALA A 477 16.52 -10.99 -1.75
N PRO A 478 15.67 -11.94 -2.18
CA PRO A 478 15.35 -12.11 -3.59
C PRO A 478 14.56 -10.90 -4.08
N ALA A 479 14.89 -10.37 -5.27
CA ALA A 479 14.08 -9.33 -5.89
C ALA A 479 12.72 -9.95 -6.23
N VAL A 480 11.72 -9.75 -5.36
CA VAL A 480 10.40 -10.36 -5.57
C VAL A 480 9.75 -9.72 -6.79
N HIS A 481 9.44 -10.58 -7.75
CA HIS A 481 8.76 -10.21 -8.97
C HIS A 481 7.31 -9.85 -8.66
N ASP A 482 6.89 -8.64 -9.03
CA ASP A 482 5.49 -8.36 -9.33
C ASP A 482 5.23 -8.93 -10.75
N GLU A 483 5.36 -10.26 -10.90
CA GLU A 483 4.72 -10.99 -11.98
C GLU A 483 3.22 -10.77 -11.74
N GLY A 484 2.54 -10.14 -12.70
CA GLY A 484 1.12 -9.79 -12.62
C GLY A 484 0.19 -11.01 -12.61
N GLU A 485 0.53 -12.07 -11.90
CA GLU A 485 -0.34 -13.21 -11.64
C GLU A 485 -1.05 -13.01 -10.31
N LEU A 486 -2.21 -12.35 -10.37
CA LEU A 486 -3.31 -12.70 -9.49
C LEU A 486 -4.55 -12.89 -10.36
N ALA A 487 -4.85 -14.18 -10.62
CA ALA A 487 -6.09 -14.66 -11.20
C ALA A 487 -7.33 -14.31 -10.36
#